data_AF-A0A532D6Y1-F1
#
_entry.id   AF-A0A532D6Y1-F1
#
_cell.length_a   1.000
_cell.length_b   1.000
_cell.length_c   1.000
_cell.angle_alpha   90.00
_cell.angle_beta   90.00
_cell.angle_gamma   90.00
#
_symmetry.space_group_name_H-M   'P 1'
#
loop_
_entity.id
_entity.type
_entity.pdbx_description
1 polymer ?
#
loop_
_entity_poly.entity_id
_entity_poly.type
_entity_poly.pdbx_seq_one_letter_code
_entity_poly.pdbx_strand_id
1 'polypeptide(L)'
;MIRRIAICSGLFSICLHFVGCATEAPVLESALTTDDSKPTTVQLDQAVHFSTPEGASAVVPAGSYEVKTVGAAALQLAPSGGAPLVIAAAPSAHAYRAGQTEPLAVVMPGDDEDTQYLLFVQTDGAGLEAVGSYSGIQTRAPGLLISPGQSQLYVQTKAMSSSLRSKSKDIVEVGQAPTLSAPVVITAGPNVTYFQECVGLSGYVSSIVTMRIVSLMQEDRPMVARGDAASPRIVLTANPGQLPPQAVPQD
;
A
#
# COMPACT_ATOMS: atom_id res chain seq x y z
N MET A 1 -40.85 -48.56 11.82
CA MET A 1 -41.03 -47.47 12.80
C MET A 1 -41.27 -46.18 12.04
N ILE A 2 -42.49 -45.66 12.11
CA ILE A 2 -42.99 -44.51 11.34
C ILE A 2 -43.10 -43.34 12.32
N ARG A 3 -42.42 -42.22 12.05
CA ARG A 3 -42.69 -40.95 12.72
C ARG A 3 -43.09 -39.91 11.68
N ARG A 4 -44.40 -39.70 11.59
CA ARG A 4 -45.05 -38.56 10.91
C ARG A 4 -44.86 -37.33 11.80
N ILE A 5 -44.33 -36.25 11.26
CA ILE A 5 -44.40 -34.92 11.87
C ILE A 5 -45.38 -34.10 11.04
N ALA A 6 -46.39 -33.59 11.73
CA ALA A 6 -47.49 -32.82 11.20
C ALA A 6 -47.47 -31.41 11.83
N ILE A 7 -48.14 -30.47 11.16
CA ILE A 7 -48.64 -29.18 11.69
C ILE A 7 -47.52 -28.09 11.72
N CYS A 8 -47.68 -26.88 11.17
CA CYS A 8 -48.81 -25.97 11.34
C CYS A 8 -48.92 -24.98 10.17
N SER A 9 -50.08 -24.98 9.51
CA SER A 9 -50.56 -23.89 8.65
C SER A 9 -51.23 -22.86 9.56
N GLY A 10 -50.77 -21.61 9.51
CA GLY A 10 -51.37 -20.50 10.26
C GLY A 10 -51.37 -19.23 9.42
N LEU A 11 -52.48 -19.00 8.74
CA LEU A 11 -52.84 -17.72 8.10
C LEU A 11 -52.68 -16.58 9.11
N PHE A 12 -51.92 -15.55 8.76
CA PHE A 12 -52.10 -14.21 9.32
C PHE A 12 -52.17 -13.20 8.18
N SER A 13 -53.39 -13.04 7.68
CA SER A 13 -53.79 -11.97 6.78
C SER A 13 -54.05 -10.73 7.63
N ILE A 14 -53.09 -9.80 7.66
CA ILE A 14 -53.31 -8.43 8.14
C ILE A 14 -53.30 -7.52 6.92
N CYS A 15 -54.50 -7.23 6.41
CA CYS A 15 -54.77 -6.12 5.52
C CYS A 15 -54.71 -4.80 6.31
N LEU A 16 -53.54 -4.18 6.40
CA LEU A 16 -53.42 -2.78 6.81
C LEU A 16 -53.56 -1.90 5.56
N HIS A 17 -54.74 -1.32 5.38
CA HIS A 17 -54.97 -0.27 4.38
C HIS A 17 -54.38 1.04 4.90
N PHE A 18 -53.13 1.33 4.55
CA PHE A 18 -52.56 2.66 4.70
C PHE A 18 -52.93 3.49 3.47
N VAL A 19 -54.04 4.22 3.55
CA VAL A 19 -54.32 5.37 2.68
C VAL A 19 -53.50 6.53 3.22
N GLY A 20 -52.33 6.78 2.62
CA GLY A 20 -51.41 7.84 3.01
C GLY A 20 -51.11 8.75 1.83
N CYS A 21 -51.33 10.05 2.02
CA CYS A 21 -51.14 11.14 1.07
C CYS A 21 -49.82 11.06 0.30
N ALA A 22 -49.91 11.13 -1.03
CA ALA A 22 -48.80 11.38 -1.93
C ALA A 22 -48.17 12.74 -1.60
N THR A 23 -47.13 12.72 -0.76
CA THR A 23 -46.22 13.84 -0.58
C THR A 23 -45.06 13.56 -1.52
N GLU A 24 -45.08 14.23 -2.66
CA GLU A 24 -44.07 14.14 -3.71
C GLU A 24 -42.74 14.61 -3.12
N ALA A 25 -41.91 13.64 -2.70
CA ALA A 25 -40.61 13.90 -2.13
C ALA A 25 -39.71 14.52 -3.21
N PRO A 26 -38.96 15.60 -2.91
CA PRO A 26 -38.01 16.14 -3.87
C PRO A 26 -36.99 15.05 -4.19
N VAL A 27 -36.98 14.64 -5.45
CA VAL A 27 -35.94 13.78 -6.02
C VAL A 27 -34.65 14.59 -5.88
N LEU A 28 -33.87 14.28 -4.85
CA LEU A 28 -32.48 14.72 -4.74
C LEU A 28 -31.73 13.98 -5.84
N GLU A 29 -31.76 14.58 -7.02
CA GLU A 29 -30.95 14.23 -8.16
C GLU A 29 -29.50 14.46 -7.73
N SER A 30 -28.87 13.39 -7.22
CA SER A 30 -27.45 13.37 -6.88
C SER A 30 -26.69 13.79 -8.12
N ALA A 31 -26.30 15.07 -8.13
CA ALA A 31 -25.43 15.62 -9.15
C ALA A 31 -24.21 14.70 -9.25
N LEU A 32 -24.09 14.01 -10.37
CA LEU A 32 -22.89 13.29 -10.76
C LEU A 32 -21.78 14.32 -10.91
N THR A 33 -21.12 14.65 -9.81
CA THR A 33 -19.83 15.33 -9.83
C THR A 33 -18.91 14.41 -10.59
N THR A 34 -18.62 14.78 -11.84
CA THR A 34 -17.59 14.13 -12.63
C THR A 34 -16.30 14.47 -11.91
N ASP A 35 -15.87 13.55 -11.07
CA ASP A 35 -14.66 13.68 -10.27
C ASP A 35 -13.50 13.70 -11.25
N ASP A 36 -13.02 14.91 -11.57
CA ASP A 36 -11.87 15.17 -12.45
C ASP A 36 -10.55 14.79 -11.73
N SER A 37 -10.61 13.73 -10.93
CA SER A 37 -9.48 13.14 -10.26
C SER A 37 -8.63 12.43 -11.31
N LYS A 38 -7.33 12.71 -11.24
CA LYS A 38 -6.33 12.08 -12.09
C LYS A 38 -6.48 10.55 -12.00
N PRO A 39 -6.46 9.82 -13.13
CA PRO A 39 -6.62 8.38 -13.13
C PRO A 39 -5.55 7.71 -12.26
N THR A 40 -5.97 6.95 -11.26
CA THR A 40 -5.08 6.17 -10.42
C THR A 40 -4.65 4.93 -11.18
N THR A 41 -3.36 4.82 -11.48
CA THR A 41 -2.81 3.72 -12.29
C THR A 41 -1.92 2.80 -11.48
N VAL A 42 -1.86 1.54 -11.89
CA VAL A 42 -1.03 0.50 -11.31
C VAL A 42 -0.35 -0.31 -12.40
N GLN A 43 0.86 -0.78 -12.13
CA GLN A 43 1.63 -1.63 -13.04
C GLN A 43 1.67 -3.05 -12.48
N LEU A 44 1.32 -4.03 -13.32
CA LEU A 44 1.53 -5.45 -13.07
C LEU A 44 2.70 -5.94 -13.91
N ASP A 45 3.69 -6.52 -13.26
CA ASP A 45 4.92 -6.99 -13.92
C ASP A 45 4.74 -8.37 -14.58
N GLN A 46 3.75 -9.14 -14.12
CA GLN A 46 3.42 -10.47 -14.61
C GLN A 46 1.90 -10.65 -14.68
N ALA A 47 1.45 -11.72 -15.34
CA ALA A 47 0.04 -12.07 -15.33
C ALA A 47 -0.37 -12.57 -13.94
N VAL A 48 -1.48 -12.05 -13.42
CA VAL A 48 -1.99 -12.38 -12.08
C VAL A 48 -3.42 -12.89 -12.20
N HIS A 49 -3.70 -13.99 -11.53
CA HIS A 49 -5.04 -14.56 -11.38
C HIS A 49 -5.75 -13.91 -10.19
N PHE A 50 -6.86 -13.23 -10.44
CA PHE A 50 -7.74 -12.69 -9.41
C PHE A 50 -9.06 -13.46 -9.40
N SER A 51 -9.82 -13.34 -8.32
CA SER A 51 -11.23 -13.77 -8.29
C SER A 51 -12.11 -12.68 -8.88
N THR A 52 -13.15 -13.04 -9.62
CA THR A 52 -14.25 -12.14 -10.00
C THR A 52 -15.25 -12.02 -8.85
N PRO A 53 -16.14 -11.01 -8.83
CA PRO A 53 -17.21 -10.91 -7.83
C PRO A 53 -18.12 -12.16 -7.75
N GLU A 54 -18.23 -12.92 -8.84
CA GLU A 54 -18.98 -14.18 -8.94
C GLU A 54 -18.17 -15.40 -8.43
N GLY A 55 -16.92 -15.19 -8.01
CA GLY A 55 -16.01 -16.23 -7.54
C GLY A 55 -15.30 -17.02 -8.64
N ALA A 56 -15.43 -16.61 -9.91
CA ALA A 56 -14.67 -17.21 -11.00
C ALA A 56 -13.22 -16.72 -10.98
N SER A 57 -12.29 -17.45 -11.60
CA SER A 57 -10.91 -16.97 -11.79
C SER A 57 -10.82 -16.13 -13.06
N ALA A 58 -10.24 -14.94 -12.96
CA ALA A 58 -9.91 -14.06 -14.07
C ALA A 58 -8.39 -13.83 -14.14
N VAL A 59 -7.82 -14.01 -15.32
CA VAL A 59 -6.40 -13.75 -15.57
C VAL A 59 -6.24 -12.31 -16.05
N VAL A 60 -5.50 -11.51 -15.29
CA VAL A 60 -5.13 -10.15 -15.66
C VAL A 60 -3.71 -10.18 -16.20
N PRO A 61 -3.47 -9.88 -17.49
CA PRO A 61 -2.13 -9.85 -18.07
C PRO A 61 -1.19 -8.85 -17.38
N ALA A 62 0.11 -8.97 -17.63
CA ALA A 62 1.06 -7.91 -17.28
C ALA A 62 0.74 -6.62 -18.06
N GLY A 63 0.86 -5.47 -17.41
CA GLY A 63 0.54 -4.19 -18.04
C GLY A 63 0.23 -3.06 -17.06
N SER A 64 -0.07 -1.88 -17.61
CA SER A 64 -0.55 -0.72 -16.86
C SER A 64 -2.07 -0.68 -16.89
N TYR A 65 -2.67 -0.50 -15.72
CA TYR A 65 -4.12 -0.49 -15.52
C TYR A 65 -4.55 0.76 -14.76
N GLU A 66 -5.61 1.40 -15.22
CA GLU A 66 -6.37 2.36 -14.41
C GLU A 66 -7.26 1.56 -13.46
N VAL A 67 -7.25 1.94 -12.17
CA VAL A 67 -7.98 1.25 -11.11
C VAL A 67 -9.16 2.11 -10.66
N LYS A 68 -10.36 1.54 -10.67
CA LYS A 68 -11.59 2.17 -10.19
C LYS A 68 -12.34 1.26 -9.25
N THR A 69 -13.13 1.82 -8.35
CA THR A 69 -14.06 1.04 -7.53
C THR A 69 -15.34 0.77 -8.32
N VAL A 70 -15.89 -0.45 -8.16
CA VAL A 70 -17.19 -0.82 -8.70
C VAL A 70 -18.02 -1.40 -7.56
N GLY A 71 -18.91 -0.57 -7.00
CA GLY A 71 -19.63 -0.93 -5.77
C GLY A 71 -18.71 -1.00 -4.56
N ALA A 72 -19.13 -1.76 -3.54
CA ALA A 72 -18.47 -1.80 -2.23
C ALA A 72 -17.40 -2.89 -2.08
N ALA A 73 -17.30 -3.83 -3.04
CA ALA A 73 -16.47 -5.04 -2.90
C ALA A 73 -15.87 -5.51 -4.23
N ALA A 74 -15.66 -4.58 -5.17
CA ALA A 74 -15.01 -4.91 -6.43
C ALA A 74 -14.18 -3.75 -6.97
N LEU A 75 -13.13 -4.11 -7.69
CA LEU A 75 -12.26 -3.19 -8.42
C LEU A 75 -12.39 -3.44 -9.92
N GLN A 76 -12.43 -2.38 -10.69
CA GLN A 76 -12.30 -2.43 -12.15
C GLN A 76 -10.87 -2.06 -12.55
N LEU A 77 -10.26 -2.92 -13.36
CA LEU A 77 -8.96 -2.71 -13.99
C LEU A 77 -9.17 -2.42 -15.46
N ALA A 78 -8.93 -1.18 -15.88
CA ALA A 78 -9.04 -0.75 -17.27
C ALA A 78 -7.63 -0.65 -17.89
N PRO A 79 -7.26 -1.54 -18.83
CA PRO A 79 -6.00 -1.42 -19.57
C PRO A 79 -6.07 -0.25 -20.57
N SER A 80 -4.92 0.30 -20.97
CA SER A 80 -4.86 1.45 -21.90
C SER A 80 -5.36 1.18 -23.35
N GLY A 81 -5.88 -0.01 -23.64
CA GLY A 81 -6.31 -0.38 -25.00
C GLY A 81 -7.13 -1.68 -25.07
N GLY A 82 -7.91 -1.99 -24.04
CA GLY A 82 -8.67 -3.24 -23.97
C GLY A 82 -9.95 -3.12 -23.16
N ALA A 83 -10.66 -4.24 -23.02
CA ALA A 83 -11.86 -4.30 -22.20
C ALA A 83 -11.50 -4.24 -20.70
N PRO A 84 -12.27 -3.51 -19.88
CA PRO A 84 -12.06 -3.49 -18.44
C PRO A 84 -12.40 -4.85 -17.83
N LEU A 85 -11.65 -5.24 -16.80
CA LEU A 85 -11.91 -6.44 -16.00
C LEU A 85 -12.39 -6.04 -14.61
N VAL A 86 -13.37 -6.76 -14.06
CA VAL A 86 -13.85 -6.55 -12.69
C VAL A 86 -13.38 -7.71 -11.82
N ILE A 87 -12.70 -7.38 -10.73
CA ILE A 87 -12.15 -8.33 -9.76
C ILE A 87 -12.80 -8.11 -8.39
N ALA A 88 -12.97 -9.18 -7.62
CA ALA A 88 -13.43 -9.14 -6.25
C ALA A 88 -12.37 -8.48 -5.37
N ALA A 89 -12.83 -7.64 -4.45
CA ALA A 89 -12.01 -7.00 -3.45
C ALA A 89 -12.74 -6.96 -2.10
N ALA A 90 -11.99 -7.00 -1.01
CA ALA A 90 -12.52 -6.83 0.33
C ALA A 90 -12.35 -5.38 0.79
N PRO A 91 -13.34 -4.81 1.50
CA PRO A 91 -13.17 -3.55 2.21
C PRO A 91 -11.99 -3.61 3.17
N SER A 92 -11.11 -2.61 3.07
CA SER A 92 -9.99 -2.39 3.97
C SER A 92 -10.03 -0.96 4.49
N ALA A 93 -9.40 -0.72 5.63
CA ALA A 93 -9.26 0.62 6.19
C ALA A 93 -7.78 0.91 6.41
N HIS A 94 -7.32 2.03 5.86
CA HIS A 94 -5.94 2.45 5.99
C HIS A 94 -5.87 3.80 6.68
N ALA A 95 -4.91 3.95 7.60
CA ALA A 95 -4.59 5.24 8.17
C ALA A 95 -3.95 6.12 7.08
N TYR A 96 -4.79 6.80 6.32
CA TYR A 96 -4.39 7.73 5.28
C TYR A 96 -4.08 9.08 5.91
N ARG A 97 -2.93 9.66 5.59
CA ARG A 97 -2.50 10.91 6.23
C ARG A 97 -3.37 12.08 5.78
N ALA A 98 -3.65 12.98 6.72
CA ALA A 98 -4.24 14.27 6.43
C ALA A 98 -3.41 15.01 5.35
N GLY A 99 -4.08 15.43 4.26
CA GLY A 99 -3.47 16.22 3.18
C GLY A 99 -3.23 15.47 1.87
N GLN A 100 -3.59 14.19 1.76
CA GLN A 100 -3.49 13.46 0.51
C GLN A 100 -4.81 13.59 -0.29
N THR A 101 -4.73 14.25 -1.44
CA THR A 101 -5.89 14.67 -2.24
C THR A 101 -6.18 13.76 -3.43
N GLU A 102 -5.34 12.75 -3.67
CA GLU A 102 -5.47 11.81 -4.77
C GLU A 102 -5.64 10.37 -4.23
N PRO A 103 -6.43 9.52 -4.91
CA PRO A 103 -6.48 8.11 -4.59
C PRO A 103 -5.16 7.42 -4.93
N LEU A 104 -4.86 6.33 -4.23
CA LEU A 104 -3.62 5.58 -4.37
C LEU A 104 -3.90 4.12 -4.70
N ALA A 105 -3.29 3.61 -5.78
CA ALA A 105 -3.28 2.18 -6.11
C ALA A 105 -1.87 1.62 -5.95
N VAL A 106 -1.76 0.43 -5.36
CA VAL A 106 -0.48 -0.20 -5.04
C VAL A 106 -0.57 -1.70 -5.23
N VAL A 107 0.46 -2.29 -5.82
CA VAL A 107 0.67 -3.74 -5.88
C VAL A 107 1.78 -4.10 -4.91
N MET A 108 1.54 -5.12 -4.08
CA MET A 108 2.44 -5.54 -3.00
C MET A 108 2.57 -7.06 -2.97
N PRO A 109 3.79 -7.61 -2.99
CA PRO A 109 3.96 -9.05 -2.83
C PRO A 109 3.42 -9.50 -1.48
N GLY A 110 2.86 -10.71 -1.44
CA GLY A 110 2.39 -11.35 -0.22
C GLY A 110 3.49 -12.03 0.59
N ASP A 111 3.05 -12.73 1.65
CA ASP A 111 3.93 -13.57 2.47
C ASP A 111 4.47 -14.79 1.69
N ASP A 112 3.74 -15.23 0.66
CA ASP A 112 4.14 -16.27 -0.27
C ASP A 112 4.51 -15.64 -1.63
N GLU A 113 5.53 -16.19 -2.29
CA GLU A 113 6.04 -15.69 -3.58
C GLU A 113 4.98 -15.71 -4.69
N ASP A 114 3.99 -16.59 -4.57
CA ASP A 114 2.89 -16.70 -5.51
C ASP A 114 1.79 -15.66 -5.27
N THR A 115 1.74 -15.02 -4.11
CA THR A 115 0.65 -14.12 -3.72
C THR A 115 0.93 -12.67 -4.08
N GLN A 116 -0.07 -12.01 -4.64
CA GLN A 116 -0.06 -10.58 -4.92
C GLN A 116 -1.26 -9.87 -4.31
N TYR A 117 -1.02 -8.70 -3.73
CA TYR A 117 -2.05 -7.86 -3.18
C TYR A 117 -2.17 -6.58 -4.01
N LEU A 118 -3.38 -6.29 -4.48
CA LEU A 118 -3.72 -5.01 -5.09
C LEU A 118 -4.55 -4.20 -4.11
N LEU A 119 -3.99 -3.08 -3.65
CA LEU A 119 -4.65 -2.16 -2.74
C LEU A 119 -5.05 -0.91 -3.50
N PHE A 120 -6.29 -0.50 -3.34
CA PHE A 120 -6.81 0.78 -3.79
C PHE A 120 -7.32 1.56 -2.59
N VAL A 121 -6.71 2.71 -2.29
CA VAL A 121 -7.03 3.55 -1.13
C VAL A 121 -7.59 4.87 -1.62
N GLN A 122 -8.79 5.20 -1.17
CA GLN A 122 -9.48 6.45 -1.43
C GLN A 122 -8.95 7.57 -0.51
N THR A 123 -9.27 8.81 -0.85
CA THR A 123 -8.79 10.00 -0.13
C THR A 123 -9.29 10.11 1.31
N ASP A 124 -10.41 9.45 1.62
CA ASP A 124 -10.97 9.36 2.97
C ASP A 124 -10.34 8.24 3.83
N GLY A 125 -9.42 7.45 3.24
CA GLY A 125 -8.76 6.31 3.87
C GLY A 125 -9.53 5.00 3.80
N ALA A 126 -10.75 5.00 3.23
CA ALA A 126 -11.41 3.76 2.85
C ALA A 126 -10.59 3.10 1.74
N GLY A 127 -10.52 1.77 1.77
CA GLY A 127 -9.76 1.00 0.80
C GLY A 127 -10.48 -0.24 0.35
N LEU A 128 -10.00 -0.76 -0.78
CA LEU A 128 -10.33 -2.08 -1.28
C LEU A 128 -9.04 -2.86 -1.49
N GLU A 129 -9.03 -4.10 -1.04
CA GLU A 129 -7.91 -5.03 -1.17
C GLU A 129 -8.34 -6.24 -1.98
N ALA A 130 -7.67 -6.48 -3.10
CA ALA A 130 -7.84 -7.68 -3.90
C ALA A 130 -6.61 -8.58 -3.76
N VAL A 131 -6.84 -9.89 -3.62
CA VAL A 131 -5.79 -10.89 -3.54
C VAL A 131 -5.74 -11.65 -4.86
N GLY A 132 -4.55 -11.72 -5.45
CA GLY A 132 -4.25 -12.45 -6.66
C GLY A 132 -3.11 -13.45 -6.46
N SER A 133 -2.95 -14.35 -7.43
CA SER A 133 -1.87 -15.34 -7.45
C SER A 133 -1.24 -15.45 -8.84
N TYR A 134 0.07 -15.69 -8.94
CA TYR A 134 0.73 -15.90 -10.23
C TYR A 134 0.41 -17.28 -10.83
N SER A 135 0.31 -18.32 -10.01
CA SER A 135 0.01 -19.69 -10.43
C SER A 135 -1.48 -19.95 -10.69
N GLY A 136 -2.35 -19.08 -10.18
CA GLY A 136 -3.80 -19.29 -10.15
C GLY A 136 -4.27 -20.24 -9.05
N ILE A 137 -3.35 -20.76 -8.22
CA ILE A 137 -3.69 -21.59 -7.07
C ILE A 137 -4.09 -20.67 -5.91
N GLN A 138 -5.39 -20.57 -5.66
CA GLN A 138 -5.88 -19.87 -4.49
C GLN A 138 -5.96 -20.82 -3.29
N THR A 139 -5.41 -20.37 -2.17
CA THR A 139 -5.52 -21.07 -0.89
C THR A 139 -7.01 -21.17 -0.52
N ARG A 140 -7.50 -22.39 -0.26
CA ARG A 140 -8.90 -22.60 0.18
C ARG A 140 -9.19 -22.09 1.60
N ALA A 141 -8.18 -21.53 2.27
CA ALA A 141 -8.36 -20.90 3.57
C ALA A 141 -9.16 -19.61 3.37
N PRO A 142 -10.30 -19.43 4.06
CA PRO A 142 -11.10 -18.23 3.93
C PRO A 142 -10.29 -16.99 4.36
N GLY A 143 -9.98 -16.13 3.38
CA GLY A 143 -9.65 -14.72 3.56
C GLY A 143 -8.49 -14.42 4.51
N LEU A 144 -7.27 -14.84 4.17
CA LEU A 144 -6.08 -14.20 4.73
C LEU A 144 -5.91 -12.84 4.05
N LEU A 145 -6.70 -11.86 4.51
CA LEU A 145 -6.40 -10.45 4.28
C LEU A 145 -5.03 -10.15 4.87
N ILE A 146 -4.25 -9.27 4.23
CA ILE A 146 -3.01 -8.80 4.84
C ILE A 146 -3.31 -8.27 6.24
N SER A 147 -2.42 -8.57 7.19
CA SER A 147 -2.49 -7.93 8.50
C SER A 147 -2.50 -6.41 8.32
N PRO A 148 -3.48 -5.67 8.89
CA PRO A 148 -3.63 -4.23 8.67
C PRO A 148 -2.35 -3.42 8.92
N GLY A 149 -1.45 -3.90 9.78
CA GLY A 149 -0.16 -3.25 10.04
C GLY A 149 0.81 -3.27 8.85
N GLN A 150 0.86 -4.35 8.08
CA GLN A 150 1.77 -4.46 6.93
C GLN A 150 1.31 -3.60 5.76
N SER A 151 0.00 -3.64 5.44
CA SER A 151 -0.56 -2.80 4.37
C SER A 151 -0.39 -1.31 4.67
N GLN A 152 -0.55 -0.89 5.93
CA GLN A 152 -0.34 0.51 6.32
C GLN A 152 1.10 0.98 6.11
N LEU A 153 2.09 0.18 6.50
CA LEU A 153 3.50 0.54 6.33
C LEU A 153 3.84 0.77 4.84
N TYR A 154 3.34 -0.11 3.98
CA TYR A 154 3.60 -0.02 2.55
C TYR A 154 2.87 1.17 1.92
N VAL A 155 1.60 1.38 2.26
CA VAL A 155 0.83 2.55 1.79
C VAL A 155 1.52 3.85 2.20
N GLN A 156 2.01 3.95 3.44
CA GLN A 156 2.73 5.14 3.91
C GLN A 156 4.04 5.38 3.16
N THR A 157 4.87 4.34 2.96
CA THR A 157 6.14 4.49 2.23
C THR A 157 5.91 4.89 0.78
N LYS A 158 4.89 4.31 0.12
CA LYS A 158 4.53 4.66 -1.26
C LYS A 158 3.98 6.09 -1.35
N ALA A 159 3.10 6.49 -0.45
CA ALA A 159 2.55 7.85 -0.40
C ALA A 159 3.63 8.92 -0.16
N MET A 160 4.63 8.63 0.67
CA MET A 160 5.77 9.54 0.87
C MET A 160 6.60 9.67 -0.42
N SER A 161 6.85 8.56 -1.13
CA SER A 161 7.62 8.59 -2.37
C SER A 161 6.95 9.36 -3.51
N SER A 162 5.61 9.32 -3.61
CA SER A 162 4.86 10.07 -4.63
C SER A 162 4.88 11.58 -4.35
N SER A 163 4.77 11.98 -3.08
CA SER A 163 4.87 13.39 -2.67
C SER A 163 6.22 14.00 -3.04
N LEU A 164 7.31 13.26 -2.81
CA LEU A 164 8.67 13.70 -3.18
C LEU A 164 8.82 13.89 -4.69
N ARG A 165 8.21 13.02 -5.50
CA ARG A 165 8.28 13.11 -6.96
C ARG A 165 7.50 14.31 -7.52
N SER A 166 6.39 14.69 -6.88
CA SER A 166 5.60 15.85 -7.29
C SER A 166 6.36 17.17 -7.11
N LYS A 167 7.05 17.35 -5.96
CA LYS A 167 7.83 18.57 -5.69
C LYS A 167 9.09 18.73 -6.56
N SER A 168 9.62 17.65 -7.12
CA SER A 168 10.86 17.71 -7.90
C SER A 168 10.68 18.29 -9.31
N LYS A 169 9.45 18.48 -9.80
CA LYS A 169 9.19 18.96 -11.17
C LYS A 169 9.48 20.47 -11.35
N ASP A 170 9.60 21.21 -10.25
CA ASP A 170 9.93 22.65 -10.27
C ASP A 170 11.40 22.94 -9.90
N ILE A 171 12.26 21.92 -9.81
CA ILE A 171 13.69 22.13 -9.59
C ILE A 171 14.32 22.56 -10.92
N VAL A 172 14.39 23.88 -11.08
CA VAL A 172 15.29 24.60 -11.99
C VAL A 172 16.66 23.94 -11.93
N GLU A 173 17.24 23.66 -13.10
CA GLU A 173 18.57 23.07 -13.30
C GLU A 173 19.64 23.87 -12.52
N VAL A 174 19.90 23.48 -11.27
CA VAL A 174 20.98 24.06 -10.47
C VAL A 174 22.28 23.50 -11.03
N GLY A 175 23.10 24.40 -11.60
CA GLY A 175 24.40 24.09 -12.17
C GLY A 175 25.24 23.17 -11.27
N GLN A 176 26.01 22.28 -11.91
CA GLN A 176 26.84 21.26 -11.27
C GLN A 176 27.56 21.79 -10.03
N ALA A 177 27.08 21.41 -8.85
CA ALA A 177 27.73 21.76 -7.59
C ALA A 177 29.07 21.00 -7.49
N PRO A 178 30.15 21.65 -7.03
CA PRO A 178 31.44 21.01 -6.82
C PRO A 178 31.29 19.85 -5.82
N THR A 179 31.81 18.68 -6.20
CA THR A 179 31.75 17.47 -5.37
C THR A 179 32.83 17.55 -4.30
N LEU A 180 32.46 17.88 -3.07
CA LEU A 180 33.35 17.80 -1.90
C LEU A 180 33.30 16.39 -1.32
N SER A 181 34.29 15.57 -1.67
CA SER A 181 34.53 14.26 -1.08
C SER A 181 35.32 14.42 0.22
N ALA A 182 34.63 14.52 1.35
CA ALA A 182 35.24 14.39 2.67
C ALA A 182 34.91 13.01 3.27
N PRO A 183 35.87 12.30 3.87
CA PRO A 183 35.60 11.02 4.52
C PRO A 183 34.73 11.24 5.76
N VAL A 184 33.54 10.63 5.78
CA VAL A 184 32.70 10.56 6.98
C VAL A 184 33.13 9.33 7.78
N VAL A 185 33.70 9.55 8.97
CA VAL A 185 33.98 8.48 9.94
C VAL A 185 32.76 8.35 10.84
N ILE A 186 32.05 7.23 10.75
CA ILE A 186 30.97 6.91 11.67
C ILE A 186 31.59 6.21 12.89
N THR A 187 31.68 6.92 14.01
CA THR A 187 32.11 6.33 15.28
C THR A 187 30.91 5.69 15.96
N ALA A 188 30.99 4.40 16.29
CA ALA A 188 29.95 3.72 17.03
C ALA A 188 29.78 4.34 18.43
N GLY A 189 28.54 4.61 18.82
CA GLY A 189 28.22 5.11 20.17
C GLY A 189 28.37 4.00 21.23
N PRO A 190 28.30 4.32 22.52
CA PRO A 190 28.51 3.37 23.63
C PRO A 190 27.45 2.24 23.73
N ASN A 191 26.38 2.31 22.93
CA ASN A 191 25.24 1.39 22.97
C ASN A 191 25.03 0.66 21.63
N VAL A 192 26.11 0.20 20.99
CA VAL A 192 25.99 -0.77 19.88
C VAL A 192 26.07 -2.19 20.43
N THR A 193 25.01 -2.96 20.21
CA THR A 193 24.99 -4.41 20.46
C THR A 193 25.72 -5.11 19.31
N TYR A 194 26.64 -6.02 19.62
CA TYR A 194 27.36 -6.74 18.59
C TYR A 194 26.44 -7.73 17.88
N PHE A 195 26.51 -7.76 16.55
CA PHE A 195 25.68 -8.60 15.69
C PHE A 195 25.80 -10.11 16.00
N GLN A 196 26.92 -10.52 16.61
CA GLN A 196 27.16 -11.90 17.04
C GLN A 196 26.30 -12.34 18.25
N GLU A 197 25.67 -11.41 18.97
CA GLU A 197 24.78 -11.74 20.09
C GLU A 197 23.35 -12.06 19.62
N CYS A 198 23.00 -11.76 18.36
CA CYS A 198 21.66 -12.00 17.82
C CYS A 198 21.50 -13.35 17.10
N VAL A 199 22.55 -14.16 16.97
CA VAL A 199 22.54 -15.39 16.13
C VAL A 199 21.95 -16.61 16.85
N GLY A 200 21.43 -16.46 18.07
CA GLY A 200 20.88 -17.57 18.88
C GLY A 200 19.39 -17.85 18.71
N LEU A 201 18.64 -17.01 17.98
CA LEU A 201 17.20 -17.18 17.78
C LEU A 201 16.89 -17.13 16.29
N SER A 202 16.36 -18.22 15.76
CA SER A 202 15.87 -18.31 14.38
C SER A 202 14.77 -17.27 14.16
N GLY A 203 15.08 -16.16 13.52
CA GLY A 203 14.09 -15.15 13.18
C GLY A 203 14.72 -13.89 12.61
N TYR A 204 14.60 -13.73 11.29
CA TYR A 204 14.72 -12.50 10.49
C TYR A 204 15.90 -11.57 10.80
N VAL A 205 16.96 -11.74 10.00
CA VAL A 205 18.06 -10.78 9.88
C VAL A 205 17.78 -9.85 8.68
N SER A 206 16.97 -8.82 8.90
CA SER A 206 16.92 -7.67 7.99
C SER A 206 16.97 -6.37 8.79
N SER A 207 18.20 -6.05 9.20
CA SER A 207 18.78 -4.72 9.39
C SER A 207 17.88 -3.59 9.90
N ILE A 208 17.96 -3.37 11.21
CA ILE A 208 17.75 -2.06 11.83
C ILE A 208 18.97 -1.19 11.48
N VAL A 209 18.95 -0.57 10.30
CA VAL A 209 19.58 0.73 10.12
C VAL A 209 18.45 1.71 9.89
N THR A 210 17.73 2.02 10.97
CA THR A 210 16.86 3.19 11.00
C THR A 210 17.78 4.40 10.99
N MET A 211 18.22 4.79 9.80
CA MET A 211 18.98 6.01 9.58
C MET A 211 18.06 7.16 9.96
N ARG A 212 18.26 7.72 11.15
CA ARG A 212 17.63 8.95 11.64
C ARG A 212 18.21 10.15 10.87
N ILE A 213 18.11 10.16 9.54
CA ILE A 213 18.35 11.34 8.70
C ILE A 213 16.99 11.93 8.34
N VAL A 214 16.23 12.36 9.34
CA VAL A 214 15.03 13.17 9.12
C VAL A 214 14.94 14.36 10.08
N SER A 215 15.68 14.39 11.19
CA SER A 215 15.50 15.44 12.21
C SER A 215 16.40 16.68 12.10
N LEU A 216 17.19 16.86 11.04
CA LEU A 216 17.96 18.12 10.86
C LEU A 216 17.40 19.07 9.79
N MET A 217 16.26 18.74 9.18
CA MET A 217 15.59 19.65 8.21
C MET A 217 14.27 20.24 8.72
N GLN A 218 13.99 20.13 10.01
CA GLN A 218 12.70 20.53 10.59
C GLN A 218 12.84 21.56 11.73
N GLU A 219 13.88 22.38 11.69
CA GLU A 219 13.82 23.70 12.35
C GLU A 219 13.49 24.75 11.29
N ASP A 220 12.25 25.25 11.37
CA ASP A 220 11.64 26.29 10.56
C ASP A 220 12.26 27.66 10.85
N ARG A 221 13.59 27.76 10.80
CA ARG A 221 14.31 29.04 10.83
C ARG A 221 14.52 29.50 9.39
N PRO A 222 14.05 30.69 9.00
CA PRO A 222 14.43 31.27 7.73
C PRO A 222 15.94 31.52 7.78
N MET A 223 16.73 30.65 7.15
CA MET A 223 18.12 30.93 6.87
C MET A 223 18.17 32.10 5.90
N VAL A 224 18.55 33.26 6.41
CA VAL A 224 19.00 34.39 5.61
C VAL A 224 20.15 33.89 4.74
N ALA A 225 19.88 33.77 3.44
CA ALA A 225 20.86 33.35 2.45
C ALA A 225 22.02 34.35 2.44
N ARG A 226 23.12 34.00 3.10
CA ARG A 226 24.42 34.57 2.82
C ARG A 226 25.02 33.68 1.73
N GLY A 227 25.24 34.27 0.56
CA GLY A 227 25.77 33.59 -0.61
C GLY A 227 27.06 32.83 -0.30
N ASP A 228 27.27 31.79 -1.10
CA ASP A 228 28.42 30.87 -1.11
C ASP A 228 28.40 29.74 -0.08
N ALA A 229 27.69 28.64 -0.39
CA ALA A 229 28.15 27.28 -0.10
C ALA A 229 27.26 26.21 -0.76
N ALA A 230 27.91 25.32 -1.51
CA ALA A 230 27.30 24.16 -2.17
C ALA A 230 26.66 23.16 -1.18
N SER A 231 25.50 22.60 -1.54
CA SER A 231 24.88 21.51 -0.79
C SER A 231 25.69 20.20 -0.95
N PRO A 232 26.10 19.53 0.13
CA PRO A 232 26.91 18.32 0.03
C PRO A 232 26.09 17.09 -0.38
N ARG A 233 26.63 16.28 -1.29
CA ARG A 233 26.19 14.90 -1.56
C ARG A 233 26.97 13.94 -0.67
N ILE A 234 26.29 13.04 0.03
CA ILE A 234 26.91 12.01 0.88
C ILE A 234 27.14 10.75 0.03
N VAL A 235 28.39 10.33 -0.11
CA VAL A 235 28.76 9.05 -0.73
C VAL A 235 29.23 8.10 0.38
N LEU A 236 28.49 7.02 0.61
CA LEU A 236 28.85 5.99 1.59
C LEU A 236 29.82 5.01 0.93
N THR A 237 31.06 4.95 1.43
CA THR A 237 32.06 3.96 1.00
C THR A 237 32.27 2.99 2.15
N ALA A 238 32.00 1.70 1.95
CA ALA A 238 32.26 0.69 2.96
C ALA A 238 33.78 0.52 3.13
N ASN A 239 34.28 0.65 4.36
CA ASN A 239 35.70 0.47 4.67
C ASN A 239 35.95 -1.02 5.01
N PRO A 240 36.70 -1.79 4.20
CA PRO A 240 36.92 -3.22 4.43
C PRO A 240 37.94 -3.54 5.55
N GLY A 241 38.14 -2.63 6.51
CA GLY A 241 39.25 -2.68 7.46
C GLY A 241 38.95 -3.35 8.80
N GLN A 242 39.70 -4.43 9.07
CA GLN A 242 39.98 -5.08 10.36
C GLN A 242 38.87 -5.95 10.99
N LEU A 243 38.87 -7.22 10.59
CA LEU A 243 38.43 -8.32 11.46
C LEU A 243 39.36 -8.38 12.70
N PRO A 244 38.81 -8.47 13.93
CA PRO A 244 39.63 -8.68 15.12
C PRO A 244 40.35 -10.04 15.03
N PRO A 245 41.54 -10.17 15.65
CA PRO A 245 42.30 -11.42 15.65
C PRO A 245 41.43 -12.53 16.26
N GLN A 246 41.25 -13.61 15.50
CA GLN A 246 40.53 -14.78 15.99
C GLN A 246 41.33 -15.39 17.14
N ALA A 247 40.66 -15.61 18.27
CA ALA A 247 41.25 -16.29 19.41
C ALA A 247 41.58 -17.74 19.01
N VAL A 248 42.87 -18.08 19.07
CA VAL A 248 43.36 -19.45 18.88
C VAL A 248 42.88 -20.27 20.07
N PRO A 249 42.17 -21.41 19.87
CA PRO A 249 41.79 -22.28 20.96
C PRO A 249 43.06 -22.87 21.61
N GLN A 250 43.14 -22.80 22.93
CA GLN A 250 44.15 -23.53 23.69
C GLN A 250 43.61 -24.92 24.01
N ASP A 251 44.33 -25.94 23.56
CA ASP A 251 44.15 -27.35 23.93
C ASP A 251 44.45 -27.59 25.42
#